data_AF-T1A3X9-F1
#
_entry.id   AF-T1A3X9-F1
#
_cell.length_a   1.000
_cell.length_b   1.000
_cell.length_c   1.000
_cell.angle_alpha   90.00
_cell.angle_beta   90.00
_cell.angle_gamma   90.00
#
_symmetry.space_group_name_H-M   'P 1'
#
loop_
_entity.id
_entity.type
_entity.pdbx_description
1 polymer ?
#
loop_
_entity_poly.entity_id
_entity_poly.type
_entity_poly.pdbx_seq_one_letter_code
_entity_poly.pdbx_strand_id
1 'polypeptide(L)' 'GPDDAPHLILFPEIAFDEAAFLARVKATVARVGWCTVVASEGLKNAAGQFLAEAGGRDAFGHAQLGGVAPVLARLVRE' A
#
# COMPACT_ATOMS: atom_id res chain seq x y z
N GLY A 1 0.68 -12.08 -18.90
CA GLY A 1 1.05 -13.36 -18.28
C GLY A 1 0.62 -13.36 -16.83
N PRO A 2 0.54 -14.54 -16.17
CA PRO A 2 0.29 -14.62 -14.73
C PRO A 2 1.33 -13.89 -13.86
N ASP A 3 2.50 -13.58 -14.46
CA ASP A 3 3.64 -12.93 -13.82
C ASP A 3 3.89 -11.50 -14.33
N ASP A 4 2.91 -10.92 -15.05
CA ASP A 4 3.01 -9.54 -15.50
C ASP A 4 2.46 -8.60 -14.42
N ALA A 5 2.91 -7.33 -14.47
CA ALA A 5 2.37 -6.29 -13.60
C ALA A 5 0.88 -6.01 -13.86
N PRO A 6 0.16 -5.54 -12.82
CA PRO A 6 0.60 -5.43 -11.42
C PRO A 6 0.55 -6.78 -10.70
N HIS A 7 1.51 -7.01 -9.82
CA HIS A 7 1.60 -8.27 -9.06
C HIS A 7 0.72 -8.26 -7.81
N LEU A 8 0.65 -7.10 -7.15
CA LEU A 8 -0.16 -6.86 -5.96
C LEU A 8 -1.03 -5.63 -6.20
N ILE A 9 -2.29 -5.70 -5.78
CA ILE A 9 -3.23 -4.58 -5.77
C ILE A 9 -3.77 -4.45 -4.35
N LEU A 10 -3.60 -3.28 -3.75
CA LEU A 10 -4.04 -2.98 -2.39
C LEU A 10 -5.32 -2.13 -2.45
N PHE A 11 -6.43 -2.75 -2.09
CA PHE A 11 -7.77 -2.14 -2.11
C PHE A 11 -8.05 -1.37 -0.81
N PRO A 12 -8.69 -0.20 -0.87
CA PRO A 12 -9.02 0.60 0.31
C PRO A 12 -10.11 -0.04 1.19
N GLU A 13 -10.92 -0.96 0.64
CA GLU A 13 -11.96 -1.70 1.35
C GLU A 13 -11.38 -2.82 2.22
N ILE A 14 -10.13 -3.23 1.97
CA ILE A 14 -9.45 -4.30 2.70
C ILE A 14 -8.45 -3.66 3.66
N ALA A 15 -8.54 -4.00 4.95
CA ALA A 15 -7.56 -3.57 5.94
C ALA A 15 -6.16 -4.04 5.53
N PHE A 16 -5.21 -3.13 5.52
CA PHE A 16 -3.82 -3.39 5.24
C PHE A 16 -3.21 -4.25 6.35
N ASP A 17 -2.74 -5.43 5.95
CA ASP A 17 -1.93 -6.33 6.77
C ASP A 17 -0.48 -6.24 6.29
N GLU A 18 0.35 -5.62 7.13
CA GLU A 18 1.77 -5.41 6.83
C GLU A 18 2.54 -6.71 6.66
N ALA A 19 2.30 -7.69 7.53
CA ALA A 19 3.01 -8.97 7.50
C ALA A 19 2.65 -9.76 6.24
N ALA A 20 1.37 -9.82 5.90
CA ALA A 20 0.90 -10.47 4.68
C ALA A 20 1.42 -9.75 3.42
N PHE A 21 1.43 -8.41 3.42
CA PHE A 21 1.97 -7.61 2.33
C PHE A 21 3.47 -7.90 2.11
N LEU A 22 4.30 -7.82 3.15
CA LEU A 22 5.74 -8.07 3.05
C LEU A 22 6.04 -9.50 2.62
N ALA A 23 5.32 -10.49 3.16
CA ALA A 23 5.46 -11.89 2.75
C ALA A 23 5.14 -12.06 1.25
N ARG A 24 4.08 -11.42 0.76
CA ARG A 24 3.68 -11.49 -0.65
C ARG A 24 4.66 -10.78 -1.57
N VAL A 25 5.17 -9.60 -1.18
CA VAL A 25 6.23 -8.89 -1.92
C VAL A 25 7.48 -9.77 -2.03
N LYS A 26 7.97 -10.31 -0.90
CA LYS A 26 9.15 -11.18 -0.87
C LYS A 26 8.97 -12.43 -1.75
N ALA A 27 7.82 -13.08 -1.68
CA ALA A 27 7.50 -14.24 -2.51
C ALA A 27 7.45 -13.91 -4.01
N THR A 28 6.88 -12.76 -4.37
CA THR A 28 6.85 -12.29 -5.77
C THR A 28 8.25 -11.97 -6.27
N VAL A 29 9.06 -11.23 -5.51
CA VAL A 29 10.44 -10.90 -5.91
C VAL A 29 11.29 -12.16 -6.07
N ALA A 30 11.19 -13.12 -5.14
CA ALA A 30 11.93 -14.39 -5.24
C ALA A 30 11.58 -15.19 -6.50
N ARG A 31 10.35 -15.05 -7.01
CA ARG A 31 9.83 -15.79 -8.16
C ARG A 31 10.03 -15.07 -9.50
N VAL A 32 9.87 -13.74 -9.53
CA VAL A 32 9.84 -12.93 -10.75
C VAL A 32 11.07 -12.01 -10.88
N GLY A 33 11.81 -11.78 -9.80
CA GLY A 33 12.96 -10.87 -9.73
C GLY A 33 12.58 -9.41 -9.43
N TRP A 34 11.29 -9.07 -9.46
CA TRP A 34 10.76 -7.75 -9.15
C TRP A 34 9.30 -7.85 -8.68
N CYS A 35 8.74 -6.75 -8.17
CA CYS A 35 7.33 -6.66 -7.77
C CYS A 35 6.79 -5.27 -8.09
N THR A 36 5.60 -5.19 -8.68
CA THR A 36 4.87 -3.93 -8.89
C THR A 36 3.60 -3.99 -8.07
N VAL A 37 3.43 -2.97 -7.25
CA VAL A 37 2.32 -2.83 -6.32
C VAL A 37 1.51 -1.62 -6.76
N VAL A 38 0.22 -1.81 -6.98
CA VAL A 38 -0.76 -0.73 -7.11
C VAL A 38 -1.42 -0.54 -5.75
N ALA A 39 -1.39 0.68 -5.23
CA ALA A 39 -1.95 0.99 -3.92
C ALA A 39 -2.95 2.14 -4.04
N SER A 40 -4.14 1.94 -3.48
CA SER A 40 -5.08 3.04 -3.30
C SER A 40 -4.55 4.04 -2.27
N GLU A 41 -4.79 5.33 -2.47
CA GLU A 41 -4.47 6.37 -1.47
C GLU A 41 -5.24 6.18 -0.16
N GLY A 42 -6.40 5.52 -0.22
CA GLY A 42 -7.30 5.30 0.90
C GLY A 42 -7.01 4.05 1.72
N LEU A 43 -5.81 3.47 1.64
CA LEU A 43 -5.45 2.30 2.43
C LEU A 43 -5.56 2.58 3.92
N LYS A 44 -6.18 1.64 4.65
CA LYS A 44 -6.40 1.73 6.10
C LYS A 44 -5.81 0.53 6.80
N ASN A 45 -5.30 0.71 8.02
CA ASN A 45 -4.90 -0.39 8.88
C ASN A 45 -6.13 -1.08 9.52
N ALA A 46 -5.91 -2.12 10.32
CA ALA A 46 -6.97 -2.83 11.04
C ALA A 46 -7.77 -1.95 12.03
N ALA A 47 -7.22 -0.81 12.44
CA ALA A 47 -7.91 0.17 13.28
C ALA A 47 -8.74 1.18 12.45
N GLY A 48 -8.79 1.03 11.12
CA GLY A 48 -9.52 1.92 10.22
C GLY A 48 -8.84 3.27 9.95
N GLN A 49 -7.59 3.44 10.40
CA GLN A 49 -6.79 4.66 10.20
C GLN A 49 -6.07 4.59 8.87
N PHE A 50 -6.00 5.72 8.14
CA PHE A 50 -5.27 5.79 6.89
C PHE A 50 -3.77 5.52 7.11
N LEU A 51 -3.16 4.78 6.17
CA LEU A 51 -1.72 4.49 6.19
C LEU A 51 -0.86 5.73 5.98
N ALA A 52 -1.38 6.70 5.21
CA ALA A 52 -0.71 7.95 4.96
C ALA A 52 -1.75 9.06 4.79
N GLU A 53 -1.67 10.04 5.68
CA GLU A 53 -2.37 11.33 5.56
C GLU A 53 -1.31 12.37 5.20
N ALA A 54 -1.55 13.17 4.15
CA ALA A 54 -0.62 14.19 3.69
C ALA A 54 -0.56 15.42 4.61
N GLY A 55 -1.28 15.38 5.74
CA GLY A 55 -1.43 16.48 6.69
C GLY A 55 -2.43 17.52 6.20
N GLY A 56 -3.34 17.92 7.09
CA GLY A 56 -4.34 18.96 6.81
C GLY A 56 -5.72 18.41 6.42
N ARG A 57 -6.71 19.29 6.53
CA ARG A 57 -8.04 19.10 5.97
C ARG A 57 -8.24 20.11 4.86
N ASP A 58 -8.93 19.72 3.81
CA ASP A 58 -9.35 20.66 2.78
C ASP A 58 -10.41 21.64 3.34
N ALA A 59 -10.83 22.60 2.51
CA ALA A 59 -11.86 23.58 2.89
C ALA A 59 -13.23 22.97 3.24
N PHE A 60 -13.44 21.68 2.95
CA PHE A 60 -14.66 20.92 3.23
C PHE A 60 -14.51 20.01 4.46
N GLY A 61 -13.32 19.96 5.09
CA GLY A 61 -13.05 19.16 6.27
C GLY A 61 -12.61 17.72 5.98
N HIS A 62 -12.38 17.35 4.72
CA HIS A 62 -11.86 16.03 4.37
C HIS A 62 -10.37 15.94 4.64
N ALA A 63 -9.90 14.80 5.15
CA ALA A 63 -8.48 14.54 5.30
C ALA A 63 -7.81 14.49 3.92
N GLN A 64 -6.72 15.24 3.75
CA GLN A 64 -5.94 15.18 2.52
C GLN A 64 -5.10 13.90 2.54
N LEU A 65 -5.39 13.00 1.59
CA LEU A 65 -4.66 11.74 1.45
C LEU A 65 -3.43 11.91 0.56
N GLY A 66 -2.40 11.10 0.81
CA GLY A 66 -1.18 11.10 0.03
C GLY A 66 -0.01 10.49 0.79
N GLY A 67 1.02 10.07 0.06
CA GLY A 67 2.23 9.50 0.66
C GLY A 67 2.20 7.99 0.92
N VAL A 68 1.14 7.28 0.50
CA VAL A 68 1.04 5.81 0.63
C VAL A 68 2.22 5.10 -0.04
N ALA A 69 2.59 5.50 -1.25
CA ALA A 69 3.72 4.87 -1.96
C ALA A 69 5.06 4.99 -1.20
N PRO A 70 5.49 6.19 -0.74
CA PRO A 70 6.65 6.32 0.15
C PRO A 70 6.58 5.49 1.43
N VAL A 71 5.41 5.37 2.08
CA VAL A 71 5.22 4.55 3.29
C VAL A 71 5.46 3.07 2.97
N LEU A 72 4.83 2.54 1.92
CA LEU A 72 5.03 1.15 1.50
C LEU A 72 6.49 0.88 1.08
N ALA A 73 7.12 1.82 0.36
CA ALA A 73 8.52 1.68 -0.03
C ALA A 73 9.47 1.67 1.18
N ARG A 74 9.13 2.40 2.26
CA ARG A 74 9.87 2.33 3.52
C ARG A 74 9.72 0.97 4.19
N LEU A 75 8.48 0.47 4.31
CA LEU A 75 8.21 -0.85 4.89
C LEU A 75 8.96 -1.98 4.18
N VAL A 76 9.04 -1.94 2.85
CA VAL A 76 9.75 -2.96 2.05
C VAL A 76 11.28 -2.90 2.22
N ARG A 77 11.84 -1.75 2.60
CA ARG A 77 13.29 -1.56 2.75
C ARG A 77 13.82 -2.01 4.11
N GLU A 78 12.99 -1.92 5.15
CA GLU A 78 13.32 -2.32 6.53
C GLU A 78 13.41 -3.85 6.65
#